data_AF-R6YAY8-F1
#
_entry.id   AF-R6YAY8-F1
#
_cell.length_a   1.000
_cell.length_b   1.000
_cell.length_c   1.000
_cell.angle_alpha   90.00
_cell.angle_beta   90.00
_cell.angle_gamma   90.00
#
_symmetry.space_group_name_H-M   'P 1'
#
loop_
_entity.id
_entity.type
_entity.pdbx_description
1 polymer ?
#
loop_
_entity_poly.entity_id
_entity_poly.type
_entity_poly.pdbx_seq_one_letter_code
_entity_poly.pdbx_strand_id
1 'polypeptide(L)'
;MKKWFLVLLALCLTLSGCQASRVPGLDWDAEEMVELRLERVMYLVGEKTTTDPQEIQAVAEGLRSVAVLREWRPDDPCSEGSGSITFTFVREDGSQEVVCYNGCRSSLSTSEGEFLLPKDASPTQDELWALVDVPVEFPPEHNHTQPDEETAEFFGF
;
A
#
# COMPACT_ATOMS: atom_id res chain seq x y z
N MET A 1 -39.09 29.16 -21.73
CA MET A 1 -38.39 28.79 -20.47
C MET A 1 -38.09 27.29 -20.33
N LYS A 2 -38.17 26.47 -21.39
CA LYS A 2 -38.00 25.00 -21.30
C LYS A 2 -36.65 24.47 -21.83
N LYS A 3 -35.95 25.26 -22.67
CA LYS A 3 -34.66 24.89 -23.27
C LYS A 3 -33.46 25.09 -22.34
N TRP A 4 -33.51 26.11 -21.48
CA TRP A 4 -32.44 26.42 -20.52
C TRP A 4 -32.34 25.41 -19.36
N PHE A 5 -33.47 24.81 -18.98
CA PHE A 5 -33.50 23.77 -17.94
C PHE A 5 -32.77 22.49 -18.36
N LEU A 6 -32.85 22.11 -19.64
CA LEU A 6 -32.15 20.94 -20.18
C LEU A 6 -30.63 21.16 -20.24
N VAL A 7 -30.19 22.39 -20.51
CA VAL A 7 -28.76 22.75 -20.52
C VAL A 7 -28.17 22.73 -19.10
N LEU A 8 -28.90 23.26 -18.10
CA LEU A 8 -28.47 23.17 -16.70
C LEU A 8 -28.47 21.73 -16.17
N LEU A 9 -29.47 20.93 -16.52
CA LEU A 9 -29.53 19.52 -16.10
C LEU A 9 -28.40 18.70 -16.73
N ALA A 10 -28.09 18.94 -18.01
CA ALA A 10 -26.96 18.31 -18.69
C ALA A 10 -25.60 18.73 -18.09
N LEU A 11 -25.46 20.01 -17.71
CA LEU A 11 -24.24 20.52 -17.07
C LEU A 11 -24.03 19.93 -15.67
N CYS A 12 -25.09 19.78 -14.87
CA CYS A 12 -25.04 19.12 -13.56
C CYS A 12 -24.71 17.62 -13.67
N LEU A 13 -25.20 16.93 -14.71
CA LEU A 13 -24.90 15.51 -14.95
C LEU A 13 -23.44 15.29 -15.38
N THR A 14 -22.81 16.26 -16.07
CA THR A 14 -21.38 16.19 -16.41
C THR A 14 -20.44 16.54 -15.25
N LEU A 15 -20.93 17.26 -14.23
CA LEU A 15 -20.17 17.61 -13.02
C LEU A 15 -20.19 16.51 -11.95
N SER A 16 -21.05 15.50 -12.11
CA SER A 16 -21.00 14.26 -11.32
C SER A 16 -20.03 13.23 -11.93
N GLY A 17 -19.03 13.71 -12.67
CA GLY A 17 -17.97 12.89 -13.26
C GLY A 17 -17.07 12.34 -12.16
N CYS A 18 -17.21 11.05 -11.90
CA CYS A 18 -16.26 10.12 -11.28
C CYS A 18 -15.20 10.78 -10.39
N GLN A 19 -15.58 11.19 -9.18
CA GLN A 19 -14.59 11.19 -8.10
C GLN A 19 -14.23 9.72 -7.89
N ALA A 20 -13.06 9.30 -8.39
CA ALA A 20 -12.51 8.00 -8.01
C ALA A 20 -12.58 7.91 -6.48
N SER A 21 -13.19 6.84 -5.98
CA SER A 21 -13.27 6.66 -4.53
C SER A 21 -11.85 6.63 -4.01
N ARG A 22 -11.56 7.47 -3.01
CA ARG A 22 -10.31 7.39 -2.27
C ARG A 22 -10.35 6.15 -1.37
N VAL A 23 -9.18 5.66 -0.97
CA VAL A 23 -9.08 4.56 -0.01
C VAL A 23 -9.63 5.03 1.36
N PRO A 24 -10.61 4.32 1.93
CA PRO A 24 -11.05 4.54 3.30
C PRO A 24 -9.95 4.23 4.33
N GLY A 25 -9.94 4.93 5.47
CA GLY A 25 -8.93 4.76 6.52
C GLY A 25 -7.55 5.39 6.27
N LEU A 26 -7.44 6.34 5.31
CA LEU A 26 -6.22 7.13 5.04
C LEU A 26 -6.38 8.63 5.34
N ASP A 27 -7.35 9.01 6.18
CA ASP A 27 -7.71 10.40 6.51
C ASP A 27 -7.00 10.96 7.75
N TRP A 28 -6.14 10.18 8.39
CA TRP A 28 -5.22 10.61 9.44
C TRP A 28 -4.27 11.71 8.94
N ASP A 29 -3.73 12.55 9.84
CA ASP A 29 -2.79 13.60 9.47
C ASP A 29 -1.35 13.07 9.36
N ALA A 30 -0.68 13.36 8.25
CA ALA A 30 0.70 12.91 8.03
C ALA A 30 1.71 13.76 8.81
N GLU A 31 1.36 15.00 9.16
CA GLU A 31 2.22 15.89 9.95
C GLU A 31 2.39 15.40 11.40
N GLU A 32 1.48 14.54 11.88
CA GLU A 32 1.56 13.89 13.21
C GLU A 32 2.53 12.69 13.24
N MET A 33 3.01 12.23 12.09
CA MET A 33 3.84 11.04 11.97
C MET A 33 5.32 11.42 12.09
N VAL A 34 6.04 10.74 12.98
CA VAL A 34 7.47 11.01 13.25
C VAL A 34 8.41 10.00 12.62
N GLU A 35 7.87 8.85 12.20
CA GLU A 35 8.64 7.80 11.56
C GLU A 35 7.77 7.06 10.55
N LEU A 36 8.39 6.63 9.45
CA LEU A 36 7.81 5.76 8.46
C LEU A 36 8.74 4.58 8.21
N ARG A 37 8.21 3.37 8.35
CA ARG A 37 8.87 2.11 8.02
C ARG A 37 8.22 1.47 6.80
N LEU A 38 9.04 1.03 5.85
CA LEU A 38 8.61 0.33 4.66
C LEU A 38 9.24 -1.06 4.69
N GLU A 39 8.40 -2.08 4.62
CA GLU A 39 8.82 -3.47 4.47
C GLU A 39 8.29 -3.99 3.13
N ARG A 40 9.20 -4.33 2.23
CA ARG A 40 8.87 -4.90 0.93
C ARG A 40 9.15 -6.40 0.95
N VAL A 41 8.14 -7.20 0.66
CA VAL A 41 8.25 -8.66 0.52
C VAL A 41 8.09 -9.03 -0.95
N MET A 42 9.19 -9.43 -1.57
CA MET A 42 9.27 -9.95 -2.95
C MET A 42 10.13 -11.22 -2.99
N TYR A 43 10.99 -11.36 -4.01
CA TYR A 43 12.07 -12.36 -4.06
C TYR A 43 13.06 -12.20 -2.89
N LEU A 44 13.23 -10.98 -2.38
CA LEU A 44 13.98 -10.65 -1.16
C LEU A 44 13.13 -9.71 -0.30
N VAL A 45 13.34 -9.77 1.01
CA VAL A 45 12.80 -8.78 1.95
C VAL A 45 13.74 -7.58 1.95
N GLY A 46 13.18 -6.39 1.78
CA GLY A 46 13.91 -5.13 1.90
C GLY A 46 13.20 -4.21 2.86
N GLU A 47 13.96 -3.53 3.70
CA GLU A 47 13.45 -2.58 4.68
C GLU A 47 14.02 -1.18 4.44
N LYS A 48 13.19 -0.16 4.65
CA LYS A 48 13.59 1.24 4.74
C LYS A 48 12.91 1.87 5.95
N THR A 49 13.64 2.71 6.68
CA THR A 49 13.07 3.54 7.74
C THR A 49 13.50 4.98 7.53
N THR A 50 12.55 5.91 7.61
CA THR A 50 12.82 7.35 7.52
C THR A 50 12.12 8.11 8.65
N THR A 51 12.75 9.21 9.04
CA THR A 51 12.20 10.22 9.95
C THR A 51 12.12 11.59 9.27
N ASP A 52 12.37 11.66 7.96
CA ASP A 52 12.24 12.90 7.18
C ASP A 52 10.75 13.23 6.98
N PRO A 53 10.24 14.34 7.52
CA PRO A 53 8.84 14.72 7.37
C PRO A 53 8.38 14.87 5.92
N GLN A 54 9.28 15.27 5.01
CA GLN A 54 8.95 15.45 3.59
C GLN A 54 8.72 14.10 2.89
N GLU A 55 9.55 13.10 3.19
CA GLU A 55 9.38 11.74 2.66
C GLU A 55 8.12 11.09 3.21
N ILE A 56 7.89 11.23 4.53
CA ILE A 56 6.68 10.75 5.21
C ILE A 56 5.43 11.33 4.56
N GLN A 57 5.40 12.66 4.38
CA GLN A 57 4.28 13.36 3.75
C GLN A 57 4.08 12.91 2.31
N ALA A 58 5.15 12.81 1.52
CA ALA A 58 5.07 12.41 0.11
C ALA A 58 4.49 10.99 -0.04
N VAL A 59 4.90 10.04 0.79
CA VAL A 59 4.36 8.68 0.76
C VAL A 59 2.89 8.65 1.21
N ALA A 60 2.54 9.38 2.26
CA ALA A 60 1.16 9.47 2.73
C ALA A 60 0.21 10.08 1.67
N GLU A 61 0.62 11.17 1.03
CA GLU A 61 -0.12 11.80 -0.08
C GLU A 61 -0.22 10.86 -1.28
N GLY A 62 0.87 10.16 -1.61
CA GLY A 62 0.90 9.14 -2.64
C GLY A 62 -0.14 8.05 -2.39
N LEU A 63 -0.16 7.44 -1.19
CA LEU A 63 -1.14 6.43 -0.80
C LEU A 63 -2.59 6.96 -0.86
N ARG A 64 -2.85 8.18 -0.40
CA ARG A 64 -4.18 8.82 -0.46
C ARG A 64 -4.66 9.08 -1.89
N SER A 65 -3.73 9.24 -2.83
CA SER A 65 -4.04 9.48 -4.24
C SER A 65 -4.39 8.22 -5.02
N VAL A 66 -4.08 7.03 -4.47
CA VAL A 66 -4.41 5.74 -5.10
C VAL A 66 -5.92 5.61 -5.23
N ALA A 67 -6.39 5.42 -6.46
CA ALA A 67 -7.81 5.18 -6.75
C ALA A 67 -8.21 3.76 -6.33
N VAL A 68 -9.41 3.62 -5.74
CA VAL A 68 -10.01 2.30 -5.47
C VAL A 68 -11.25 2.07 -6.32
N LEU A 69 -11.47 0.83 -6.74
CA LEU A 69 -12.66 0.42 -7.49
C LEU A 69 -13.80 0.05 -6.54
N ARG A 70 -13.50 -0.77 -5.53
CA ARG A 70 -14.42 -1.32 -4.53
C ARG A 70 -13.64 -2.12 -3.48
N GLU A 71 -14.32 -2.62 -2.46
CA GLU A 71 -13.79 -3.65 -1.57
C GLU A 71 -13.35 -4.90 -2.37
N TRP A 72 -12.21 -5.43 -1.95
CA TRP A 72 -11.63 -6.67 -2.48
C TRP A 72 -12.44 -7.88 -2.02
N ARG A 73 -12.52 -8.90 -2.88
CA ARG A 73 -13.24 -10.15 -2.63
C ARG A 73 -12.34 -11.35 -2.88
N PRO A 74 -12.54 -12.48 -2.18
CA PRO A 74 -11.75 -13.70 -2.39
C PRO A 74 -11.69 -14.20 -3.83
N ASP A 75 -12.75 -13.97 -4.62
CA ASP A 75 -12.83 -14.38 -6.03
C ASP A 75 -12.17 -13.37 -6.99
N ASP A 76 -11.64 -12.25 -6.47
CA ASP A 76 -10.92 -11.28 -7.30
C ASP A 76 -9.60 -11.86 -7.79
N PRO A 77 -9.21 -11.52 -9.03
CA PRO A 77 -8.02 -12.08 -9.63
C PRO A 77 -6.78 -11.64 -8.84
N CYS A 78 -6.02 -12.61 -8.35
CA CYS A 78 -4.61 -12.38 -8.09
C CYS A 78 -3.91 -12.21 -9.44
N SER A 79 -3.34 -11.04 -9.65
CA SER A 79 -2.38 -10.80 -10.72
C SER A 79 -1.06 -11.52 -10.43
N GLU A 80 -0.28 -11.82 -11.47
CA GLU A 80 1.12 -12.20 -11.32
C GLU A 80 1.89 -10.96 -10.82
N GLY A 81 1.86 -10.70 -9.52
CA GLY A 81 2.32 -9.43 -8.95
C GLY A 81 3.71 -9.45 -8.34
N SER A 82 4.25 -8.24 -8.20
CA SER A 82 5.56 -7.88 -7.69
C SER A 82 5.65 -7.89 -6.15
N GLY A 83 5.05 -8.88 -5.48
CA GLY A 83 5.01 -8.95 -4.01
C GLY A 83 4.16 -7.86 -3.36
N SER A 84 4.50 -7.47 -2.12
CA SER A 84 3.77 -6.46 -1.34
C SER A 84 4.71 -5.49 -0.63
N ILE A 85 4.24 -4.28 -0.34
CA ILE A 85 4.91 -3.31 0.52
C ILE A 85 3.98 -2.93 1.67
N THR A 86 4.46 -3.08 2.88
CA THR A 86 3.80 -2.61 4.11
C THR A 86 4.42 -1.29 4.52
N PHE A 87 3.58 -0.27 4.67
CA PHE A 87 3.92 1.06 5.16
C PHE A 87 3.40 1.18 6.59
N THR A 88 4.29 1.44 7.54
CA THR A 88 3.95 1.66 8.95
C THR A 88 4.34 3.08 9.33
N PHE A 89 3.33 3.93 9.54
CA PHE A 89 3.51 5.28 10.04
C PHE A 89 3.37 5.27 11.56
N VAL A 90 4.30 5.91 12.26
CA VAL A 90 4.36 5.90 13.73
C VAL A 90 4.25 7.33 14.26
N ARG A 91 3.40 7.54 15.26
CA ARG A 91 3.25 8.82 15.99
C ARG A 91 4.18 8.88 17.20
N GLU A 92 4.33 10.06 17.79
CA GLU A 92 5.15 10.27 19.01
C GLU A 92 4.73 9.39 20.20
N ASP A 93 3.43 9.11 20.34
CA ASP A 93 2.89 8.27 21.41
C ASP A 93 3.05 6.76 21.15
N GLY A 94 3.64 6.38 20.00
CA GLY A 94 3.87 5.01 19.58
C GLY A 94 2.67 4.35 18.90
N SER A 95 1.53 5.03 18.75
CA SER A 95 0.42 4.56 17.91
C SER A 95 0.83 4.52 16.44
N GLN A 96 0.17 3.64 15.67
CA GLN A 96 0.59 3.33 14.30
C GLN A 96 -0.57 3.29 13.32
N GLU A 97 -0.31 3.71 12.09
CA GLU A 97 -1.16 3.45 10.93
C GLU A 97 -0.42 2.50 10.00
N VAL A 98 -1.07 1.38 9.66
CA VAL A 98 -0.48 0.34 8.81
C VAL A 98 -1.27 0.24 7.51
N VAL A 99 -0.56 0.35 6.40
CA VAL A 99 -1.12 0.26 5.05
C VAL A 99 -0.34 -0.78 4.27
N CYS A 100 -1.02 -1.76 3.69
CA CYS A 100 -0.37 -2.79 2.86
C CYS A 100 -0.79 -2.62 1.39
N TYR A 101 0.17 -2.28 0.53
CA TYR A 101 -0.02 -2.28 -0.92
C TYR A 101 0.41 -3.64 -1.46
N ASN A 102 -0.56 -4.45 -1.87
CA ASN A 102 -0.35 -5.81 -2.36
C ASN A 102 -0.41 -5.86 -3.89
N GLY A 103 0.76 -5.91 -4.53
CA GLY A 103 0.88 -6.02 -5.99
C GLY A 103 0.24 -7.30 -6.54
N CYS A 104 0.38 -8.44 -5.85
CA CYS A 104 -0.21 -9.73 -6.28
C CYS A 104 -1.74 -9.66 -6.33
N ARG A 105 -2.38 -9.13 -5.28
CA ARG A 105 -3.84 -9.00 -5.23
C ARG A 105 -4.37 -7.76 -5.96
N SER A 106 -3.46 -6.91 -6.46
CA SER A 106 -3.80 -5.56 -6.93
C SER A 106 -4.70 -4.84 -5.92
N SER A 107 -4.32 -4.90 -4.65
CA SER A 107 -5.14 -4.41 -3.54
C SER A 107 -4.35 -3.47 -2.63
N LEU A 108 -5.08 -2.64 -1.90
CA LEU A 108 -4.54 -1.82 -0.82
C LEU A 108 -5.37 -2.09 0.44
N SER A 109 -4.70 -2.50 1.51
CA SER A 109 -5.32 -2.81 2.81
C SER A 109 -5.03 -1.71 3.82
N THR A 110 -6.06 -1.29 4.54
CA THR A 110 -6.00 -0.34 5.67
C THR A 110 -6.70 -0.94 6.89
N SER A 111 -6.81 -0.16 7.97
CA SER A 111 -7.61 -0.51 9.14
C SER A 111 -9.11 -0.68 8.83
N GLU A 112 -9.61 -0.11 7.74
CA GLU A 112 -11.02 -0.18 7.34
C GLU A 112 -11.35 -1.33 6.38
N GLY A 113 -10.34 -1.99 5.81
CA GLY A 113 -10.54 -3.15 4.94
C GLY A 113 -9.51 -3.28 3.83
N GLU A 114 -9.77 -4.20 2.89
CA GLU A 114 -8.95 -4.43 1.69
C GLU A 114 -9.73 -3.96 0.46
N PHE A 115 -9.07 -3.17 -0.40
CA PHE A 115 -9.71 -2.52 -1.55
C PHE A 115 -9.01 -2.90 -2.84
N LEU A 116 -9.81 -3.27 -3.84
CA LEU A 116 -9.34 -3.59 -5.19
C LEU A 116 -8.95 -2.31 -5.93
N LEU A 117 -7.77 -2.32 -6.52
CA LEU A 117 -7.22 -1.23 -7.29
C LEU A 117 -7.44 -1.44 -8.80
N PRO A 118 -7.49 -0.35 -9.60
CA PRO A 118 -7.36 -0.44 -11.05
C PRO A 118 -6.04 -1.10 -11.46
N LYS A 119 -6.03 -1.77 -12.62
CA LYS A 119 -4.82 -2.43 -13.15
C LYS A 119 -3.67 -1.44 -13.40
N ASP A 120 -4.01 -0.20 -13.74
CA ASP A 120 -3.14 0.93 -14.00
C ASP A 120 -3.17 1.94 -12.85
N ALA A 121 -3.39 1.46 -11.62
CA ALA A 121 -3.34 2.30 -10.43
C ALA A 121 -2.00 3.02 -10.33
N SER A 122 -2.08 4.33 -10.10
CA SER A 122 -0.95 5.22 -9.85
C SER A 122 -1.24 6.02 -8.57
N PRO A 123 -0.21 6.25 -7.73
CA PRO A 123 1.15 5.72 -7.84
C PRO A 123 1.22 4.21 -7.60
N THR A 124 2.20 3.56 -8.22
CA THR A 124 2.54 2.15 -8.01
C THR A 124 3.30 1.96 -6.69
N GLN A 125 3.33 0.73 -6.18
CA GLN A 125 4.12 0.40 -4.99
C GLN A 125 5.61 0.76 -5.14
N ASP A 126 6.19 0.62 -6.35
CA ASP A 126 7.60 0.90 -6.60
C ASP A 126 7.88 2.41 -6.65
N GLU A 127 6.95 3.20 -7.17
CA GLU A 127 7.02 4.66 -7.12
C GLU A 127 6.98 5.14 -5.67
N LEU A 128 6.09 4.59 -4.84
CA LEU A 128 6.02 4.93 -3.41
C LEU A 128 7.28 4.51 -2.65
N TRP A 129 7.85 3.34 -2.95
CA TRP A 129 9.11 2.88 -2.38
C TRP A 129 10.30 3.78 -2.73
N ALA A 130 10.29 4.37 -3.93
CA ALA A 130 11.35 5.24 -4.43
C ALA A 130 11.32 6.65 -3.81
N LEU A 131 10.22 7.04 -3.14
CA LEU A 131 10.12 8.33 -2.46
C LEU A 131 11.00 8.42 -1.20
N VAL A 132 11.40 7.28 -0.63
CA VAL A 132 12.27 7.22 0.54
C VAL A 132 13.72 6.99 0.08
N ASP A 133 14.57 8.01 0.19
CA ASP A 133 15.97 7.99 -0.27
C ASP A 133 16.93 7.44 0.80
N VAL A 134 16.55 6.29 1.36
CA VAL A 134 17.35 5.56 2.35
C VAL A 134 17.83 4.24 1.72
N PRO A 135 19.09 3.82 1.95
CA PRO A 135 19.57 2.52 1.51
C PRO A 135 18.69 1.38 2.02
N VAL A 136 18.50 0.36 1.19
CA VAL A 136 17.74 -0.83 1.58
C VAL A 136 18.56 -1.64 2.58
N GLU A 137 17.99 -1.90 3.74
CA GLU A 137 18.51 -2.88 4.67
C GLU A 137 17.96 -4.25 4.28
N PHE A 138 18.85 -5.23 4.13
CA PHE A 138 18.48 -6.63 3.93
C PHE A 138 18.62 -7.34 5.28
N PRO A 139 17.62 -8.13 5.71
CA PRO A 139 17.78 -8.94 6.90
C PRO A 139 18.99 -9.86 6.70
N PRO A 140 19.76 -10.12 7.78
CA PRO A 140 20.92 -11.00 7.69
C PRO A 140 20.48 -12.35 7.12
N GLU A 141 21.25 -12.88 6.16
CA GLU A 141 21.00 -14.23 5.63
C GLU A 141 20.96 -15.19 6.82
N HIS A 142 19.79 -15.74 7.10
CA HIS A 142 19.71 -16.92 7.96
C HIS A 142 20.44 -18.02 7.20
N ASN A 143 21.70 -18.26 7.57
CA ASN A 143 22.40 -19.48 7.21
C ASN A 143 21.40 -20.62 7.38
N HIS A 144 21.04 -21.25 6.27
CA HIS A 144 20.36 -22.53 6.30
C HIS A 144 21.29 -23.46 7.09
N THR A 145 21.06 -23.57 8.40
CA THR A 145 21.64 -24.63 9.20
C THR A 145 21.10 -25.89 8.56
N GLN A 146 21.94 -26.52 7.76
CA GLN A 146 21.75 -27.86 7.25
C GLN A 146 21.32 -28.69 8.46
N PRO A 147 20.17 -29.39 8.43
CA PRO A 147 19.71 -30.14 9.59
C PRO A 147 20.85 -31.05 10.04
N ASP A 148 21.17 -30.94 11.32
CA ASP A 148 22.13 -31.81 11.98
C ASP A 148 21.69 -33.27 11.85
N GLU A 149 22.65 -34.18 11.75
CA GLU A 149 22.42 -35.63 11.56
C GLU A 149 21.42 -36.22 12.59
N GLU A 150 21.24 -35.56 13.73
CA GLU A 150 20.29 -35.96 14.79
C GLU A 150 18.82 -35.79 14.38
N THR A 151 18.49 -34.83 13.49
CA THR A 151 17.13 -34.68 12.95
C THR A 151 16.83 -35.61 11.78
N ALA A 152 17.84 -36.23 11.15
CA ALA A 152 17.63 -37.24 10.10
C ALA A 152 17.06 -38.55 10.65
N GLU A 153 17.46 -38.95 11.87
CA GLU A 153 16.93 -40.17 12.52
C GLU A 153 15.46 -40.02 12.95
N PHE A 154 14.96 -38.79 13.15
CA PHE A 154 13.55 -38.56 13.48
C PHE A 154 12.61 -38.72 12.27
N PHE A 155 13.11 -38.54 11.04
CA PHE A 155 12.33 -38.63 9.80
C PHE A 155 12.54 -39.92 9.00
N GLY A 156 13.37 -40.85 9.47
CA GLY A 156 13.45 -42.21 8.91
C GLY A 156 13.89 -42.26 7.43
N PHE A 157 15.01 -41.62 7.11
CA PHE A 157 15.79 -41.91 5.90
C PHE A 157 16.95 -42.86 6.22
#